data_AF-A0A8T7C1E0-F1
#
_entry.id   AF-A0A8T7C1E0-F1
#
_cell.length_a   1.000
_cell.length_b   1.000
_cell.length_c   1.000
_cell.angle_alpha   90.00
_cell.angle_beta   90.00
_cell.angle_gamma   90.00
#
_symmetry.space_group_name_H-M   'P 1'
#
loop_
_entity.id
_entity.type
_entity.pdbx_description
1 polymer ?
#
loop_
_entity_poly.entity_id
_entity_poly.type
_entity_poly.pdbx_seq_one_letter_code
_entity_poly.pdbx_strand_id
1 'polypeptide(L)'
;MKVEQGLSTRLYREFVLQAIYITLAVVLGVFAVSFVVEDVLIKQALKGEAEFYWKTVTKRPDLALPETRNMISYRDTQGAPVPEHLQNLEPGFHQVSQPAKALAYITGSSNDRLYLVFDSGGVNYLVTWFGLVPLALVLVVIYLSLYQAYRVSR
;
A
#
# COMPACT_ATOMS: atom_id res chain seq x y z
N MET A 1 53.13 -14.40 -25.74
CA MET A 1 52.47 -13.59 -24.69
C MET A 1 51.36 -14.43 -24.08
N LYS A 2 51.56 -14.91 -22.84
CA LYS A 2 50.61 -15.73 -22.07
C LYS A 2 50.33 -14.95 -20.79
N VAL A 3 49.46 -13.96 -20.91
CA VAL A 3 48.93 -13.21 -19.76
C VAL A 3 47.41 -13.23 -19.95
N GLU A 4 46.67 -13.32 -18.84
CA GLU A 4 45.25 -12.91 -18.73
C GLU A 4 44.11 -13.94 -18.86
N GLN A 5 44.32 -15.24 -18.61
CA GLN A 5 43.15 -16.15 -18.42
C GLN A 5 42.70 -16.29 -16.96
N GLY A 6 43.58 -16.05 -15.98
CA GLY A 6 43.24 -16.16 -14.55
C GLY A 6 42.70 -14.88 -13.90
N LEU A 7 42.96 -13.70 -14.49
CA LEU A 7 42.53 -12.40 -13.93
C LEU A 7 41.10 -12.04 -14.35
N SER A 8 40.75 -12.34 -15.60
CA SER A 8 39.44 -12.04 -16.21
C SER A 8 38.30 -12.84 -15.58
N THR A 9 38.54 -14.10 -15.20
CA THR A 9 37.53 -14.97 -14.55
C THR A 9 37.22 -14.55 -13.11
N ARG A 10 38.21 -14.10 -12.35
CA ARG A 10 37.98 -13.56 -10.99
C ARG A 10 37.25 -12.22 -11.03
N LEU A 11 37.66 -11.31 -11.92
CA LEU A 11 36.98 -10.03 -12.13
C LEU A 11 35.53 -10.22 -12.59
N TYR A 12 35.29 -11.13 -13.54
CA TYR A 12 33.93 -11.42 -14.03
C TYR A 12 33.01 -11.96 -12.92
N ARG A 13 33.52 -12.80 -12.02
CA ARG A 13 32.73 -13.33 -10.89
C ARG A 13 32.27 -12.22 -9.95
N GLU A 14 33.17 -11.31 -9.59
CA GLU A 14 32.84 -10.19 -8.70
C GLU A 14 31.84 -9.24 -9.36
N PHE A 15 32.00 -8.95 -10.65
CA PHE A 15 31.04 -8.15 -11.43
C PHE A 15 29.64 -8.80 -11.50
N VAL A 16 29.57 -10.12 -11.68
CA VAL A 16 28.29 -10.85 -11.71
C VAL A 16 27.63 -10.84 -10.33
N LEU A 17 28.38 -11.09 -9.26
CA LEU A 17 27.85 -11.01 -7.89
C LEU A 17 27.32 -9.61 -7.58
N GLN A 18 28.06 -8.57 -7.98
CA GLN A 18 27.62 -7.18 -7.80
C GLN A 18 26.35 -6.86 -8.59
N ALA A 19 26.23 -7.32 -9.83
CA ALA A 19 25.01 -7.15 -10.63
C ALA A 19 23.80 -7.85 -9.98
N ILE A 20 24.00 -9.04 -9.41
CA ILE A 20 22.97 -9.75 -8.65
C ILE A 20 22.56 -8.95 -7.41
N TYR A 21 23.51 -8.44 -6.63
CA TYR A 21 23.20 -7.64 -5.43
C TYR A 21 22.44 -6.35 -5.77
N ILE A 22 22.83 -5.63 -6.83
CA ILE A 22 22.13 -4.43 -7.27
C ILE A 22 20.71 -4.77 -7.70
N THR A 23 20.54 -5.83 -8.49
CA THR A 23 19.21 -6.28 -8.93
C THR A 23 18.33 -6.65 -7.74
N LEU A 24 18.88 -7.38 -6.77
CA LEU A 24 18.18 -7.76 -5.55
C LEU A 24 17.80 -6.54 -4.71
N ALA A 25 18.71 -5.59 -4.53
CA ALA A 25 18.46 -4.35 -3.79
C ALA A 25 17.37 -3.49 -4.45
N VAL A 26 17.37 -3.38 -5.78
CA VAL A 26 16.34 -2.65 -6.53
C VAL A 26 14.98 -3.33 -6.36
N VAL A 27 14.91 -4.65 -6.49
CA VAL A 27 13.63 -5.38 -6.32
C VAL A 27 13.11 -5.24 -4.89
N LEU A 28 13.97 -5.42 -3.89
CA LEU A 28 13.59 -5.23 -2.48
C LEU A 28 13.14 -3.79 -2.21
N GLY A 29 13.79 -2.80 -2.82
CA GLY A 29 13.40 -1.39 -2.71
C GLY A 29 12.02 -1.11 -3.29
N VAL A 30 11.74 -1.59 -4.49
CA VAL A 30 10.42 -1.45 -5.14
C VAL A 30 9.33 -2.15 -4.32
N PHE A 31 9.63 -3.34 -3.79
CA PHE A 31 8.71 -4.09 -2.94
C PHE A 31 8.44 -3.36 -1.60
N ALA A 32 9.48 -2.82 -0.95
CA ALA A 32 9.35 -2.07 0.29
C ALA A 32 8.53 -0.78 0.10
N VAL A 33 8.73 -0.05 -1.00
CA VAL A 33 7.92 1.15 -1.33
C VAL A 33 6.45 0.77 -1.50
N SER A 34 6.16 -0.36 -2.16
CA SER A 34 4.79 -0.82 -2.38
C SER A 34 4.06 -1.11 -1.05
N PHE A 35 4.77 -1.66 -0.05
CA PHE A 35 4.22 -1.90 1.28
C PHE A 35 3.88 -0.59 2.05
N VAL A 36 4.62 0.48 1.82
CA VAL A 36 4.43 1.76 2.53
C VAL A 36 3.28 2.60 1.94
N VAL A 37 3.05 2.52 0.63
CA VAL A 37 2.16 3.45 -0.08
C VAL A 37 0.69 3.26 0.25
N GLU A 38 0.21 2.02 0.34
CA GLU A 38 -1.23 1.74 0.48
C GLU A 38 -1.79 2.16 1.84
N ASP A 39 -1.09 1.82 2.91
CA ASP A 39 -1.56 2.11 4.26
C ASP A 39 -1.43 3.60 4.62
N VAL A 40 -0.45 4.30 4.05
CA VAL A 40 -0.18 5.69 4.41
C VAL A 40 -1.07 6.65 3.64
N LEU A 41 -1.25 6.49 2.33
CA LEU A 41 -1.94 7.48 1.52
C LEU A 41 -3.45 7.52 1.79
N ILE A 42 -4.11 6.36 1.90
CA ILE A 42 -5.56 6.31 2.11
C ILE A 42 -5.91 6.81 3.51
N LYS A 43 -5.16 6.37 4.54
CA LYS A 43 -5.37 6.84 5.91
C LYS A 43 -5.11 8.34 6.05
N GLN A 44 -4.05 8.85 5.40
CA GLN A 44 -3.78 10.28 5.40
C GLN A 44 -4.85 11.09 4.67
N ALA A 45 -5.35 10.60 3.52
CA ALA A 45 -6.42 11.26 2.79
C ALA A 45 -7.71 11.32 3.62
N LEU A 46 -8.14 10.20 4.23
CA LEU A 46 -9.32 10.16 5.10
C LEU A 46 -9.19 11.06 6.32
N LYS A 47 -8.02 11.05 6.96
CA LYS A 47 -7.73 11.92 8.10
C LYS A 47 -7.77 13.39 7.68
N GLY A 48 -7.14 13.73 6.55
CA GLY A 48 -7.14 15.09 6.00
C GLY A 48 -8.55 15.58 5.66
N GLU A 49 -9.37 14.74 5.03
CA GLU A 49 -10.76 15.04 4.70
C GLU A 49 -11.59 15.30 5.96
N ALA A 50 -11.44 14.46 6.98
CA ALA A 50 -12.13 14.64 8.25
C ALA A 50 -11.71 15.93 8.97
N GLU A 51 -10.40 16.22 9.02
CA GLU A 51 -9.88 17.46 9.60
C GLU A 51 -10.39 18.70 8.86
N PHE A 52 -10.45 18.63 7.53
CA PHE A 52 -11.00 19.70 6.69
C PHE A 52 -12.50 19.90 6.97
N TYR A 53 -13.26 18.81 7.08
CA TYR A 53 -14.69 18.87 7.40
C TYR A 53 -14.94 19.54 8.75
N TRP A 54 -14.29 19.09 9.83
CA TRP A 54 -14.47 19.66 11.17
C TRP A 54 -14.08 21.14 11.26
N LYS A 55 -13.01 21.55 10.55
CA LYS A 55 -12.63 22.97 10.43
C LYS A 55 -13.68 23.82 9.71
N THR A 56 -14.36 23.22 8.74
CA THR A 56 -15.32 23.94 7.89
C THR A 56 -16.72 23.98 8.51
N VAL A 57 -17.18 22.88 9.12
CA VAL A 57 -18.52 22.79 9.74
C VAL A 57 -18.69 23.75 10.91
N THR A 58 -17.60 24.05 11.63
CA THR A 58 -17.59 25.09 12.69
C THR A 58 -17.96 26.47 12.13
N LYS A 59 -17.64 26.74 10.85
CA LYS A 59 -17.93 28.01 10.17
C LYS A 59 -19.23 27.97 9.36
N ARG A 60 -19.67 26.78 8.96
CA ARG A 60 -20.88 26.54 8.15
C ARG A 60 -21.60 25.29 8.68
N PRO A 61 -22.53 25.45 9.64
CA PRO A 61 -23.22 24.32 10.26
C PRO A 61 -24.11 23.52 9.28
N ASP A 62 -24.49 24.15 8.17
CA ASP A 62 -25.31 23.60 7.09
C ASP A 62 -24.49 22.85 6.02
N LEU A 63 -23.17 22.73 6.20
CA LEU A 63 -22.31 22.02 5.26
C LEU A 63 -22.79 20.58 5.06
N ALA A 64 -23.00 20.20 3.80
CA ALA A 64 -23.32 18.83 3.44
C ALA A 64 -22.18 17.87 3.80
N LEU A 65 -22.51 16.61 4.06
CA LEU A 65 -21.50 15.59 4.32
C LEU A 65 -20.60 15.40 3.08
N PRO A 66 -19.30 15.14 3.26
CA PRO A 66 -18.40 14.90 2.14
C PRO A 66 -18.87 13.65 1.37
N GLU A 67 -19.09 13.77 0.07
CA GLU A 67 -19.46 12.64 -0.77
C GLU A 67 -18.48 12.57 -1.93
N THR A 68 -17.87 11.40 -2.14
CA THR A 68 -17.01 11.15 -3.30
C THR A 68 -17.35 9.81 -3.91
N ARG A 69 -16.88 9.56 -5.13
CA ARG A 69 -17.17 8.31 -5.86
C ARG A 69 -16.84 7.03 -5.06
N ASN A 70 -15.80 7.07 -4.22
CA ASN A 70 -15.31 5.91 -3.48
C ASN A 70 -15.39 6.10 -1.96
N MET A 71 -16.06 7.14 -1.47
CA MET A 71 -16.20 7.42 -0.04
C MET A 71 -17.63 7.85 0.27
N ILE A 72 -18.24 7.15 1.21
CA ILE A 72 -19.55 7.50 1.78
C ILE A 72 -19.33 8.03 3.19
N SER A 73 -19.98 9.14 3.51
CA SER A 73 -19.90 9.76 4.83
C SER A 73 -21.23 9.64 5.57
N TYR A 74 -21.15 9.35 6.86
CA TYR A 74 -22.30 9.37 7.77
C TYR A 74 -21.99 10.23 9.00
N ARG A 75 -23.04 10.76 9.63
CA ARG A 75 -22.92 11.51 10.87
C ARG A 75 -24.12 11.24 11.76
N ASP A 76 -23.90 11.19 13.07
CA ASP A 76 -25.00 10.91 14.02
C ASP A 76 -26.10 11.97 13.99
N THR A 77 -25.71 13.22 13.75
CA THR A 77 -26.59 14.39 13.86
C THR A 77 -27.18 14.85 12.54
N GLN A 78 -26.76 14.28 11.40
CA GLN A 78 -27.10 14.79 10.07
C GLN A 78 -27.01 13.71 9.00
N GLY A 79 -27.95 13.74 8.04
CA GLY A 79 -27.90 12.89 6.84
C GLY A 79 -28.59 11.54 7.03
N ALA A 80 -28.08 10.52 6.35
CA ALA A 80 -28.61 9.17 6.43
C ALA A 80 -28.26 8.52 7.79
N PRO A 81 -29.15 7.66 8.33
CA PRO A 81 -28.87 6.96 9.58
C PRO A 81 -27.59 6.12 9.44
N VAL A 82 -26.70 6.23 10.43
CA VAL A 82 -25.45 5.46 10.48
C VAL A 82 -25.81 3.97 10.60
N PRO A 83 -25.26 3.08 9.76
CA PRO A 83 -25.47 1.64 9.90
C PRO A 83 -25.01 1.07 11.25
N GLU A 84 -25.75 0.12 11.83
CA GLU A 84 -25.46 -0.45 13.16
C GLU A 84 -24.04 -1.03 13.29
N HIS A 85 -23.52 -1.63 12.21
CA HIS A 85 -22.17 -2.19 12.19
C HIS A 85 -21.06 -1.13 12.32
N LEU A 86 -21.36 0.15 12.06
CA LEU A 86 -20.44 1.27 12.27
C LEU A 86 -20.63 1.94 13.63
N GLN A 87 -21.85 1.96 14.16
CA GLN A 87 -22.16 2.63 15.42
C GLN A 87 -21.37 2.05 16.61
N ASN A 88 -21.14 0.74 16.61
CA ASN A 88 -20.43 0.02 17.68
C ASN A 88 -18.90 0.21 17.65
N LEU A 89 -18.36 0.89 16.65
CA LEU A 89 -16.92 1.07 16.51
C LEU A 89 -16.43 2.30 17.28
N GLU A 90 -15.26 2.16 17.90
CA GLU A 90 -14.57 3.25 18.59
C GLU A 90 -13.94 4.24 17.60
N PRO A 91 -13.65 5.49 18.00
CA PRO A 91 -12.91 6.42 17.15
C PRO A 91 -11.57 5.84 16.68
N GLY A 92 -11.26 5.97 15.39
CA GLY A 92 -10.07 5.38 14.78
C GLY A 92 -10.32 4.77 13.40
N PHE A 93 -9.33 4.02 12.91
CA PHE A 93 -9.41 3.28 11.65
C PHE A 93 -9.88 1.86 11.90
N HIS A 94 -10.90 1.42 11.18
CA HIS A 94 -11.46 0.06 11.27
C HIS A 94 -11.63 -0.53 9.88
N GLN A 95 -11.25 -1.79 9.72
CA GLN A 95 -11.62 -2.53 8.51
C GLN A 95 -13.03 -3.07 8.68
N VAL A 96 -13.90 -2.74 7.74
CA VAL A 96 -15.30 -3.16 7.74
C VAL A 96 -15.57 -4.04 6.53
N SER A 97 -16.38 -5.07 6.73
CA SER A 97 -16.69 -6.03 5.65
C SER A 97 -17.77 -5.51 4.69
N GLN A 98 -18.44 -4.41 5.04
CA GLN A 98 -19.52 -3.81 4.26
C GLN A 98 -19.33 -2.28 4.18
N PRO A 99 -19.35 -1.69 2.97
CA PRO A 99 -19.28 -2.34 1.66
C PRO A 99 -17.99 -3.17 1.50
N ALA A 100 -17.96 -4.12 0.55
CA ALA A 100 -16.97 -5.20 0.48
C ALA A 100 -15.51 -4.73 0.68
N LYS A 101 -14.90 -5.07 1.82
CA LYS A 101 -13.55 -4.64 2.24
C LYS A 101 -13.36 -3.11 2.17
N ALA A 102 -14.08 -2.39 3.02
CA ALA A 102 -13.92 -0.95 3.17
C ALA A 102 -13.08 -0.58 4.40
N LEU A 103 -12.44 0.58 4.34
CA LEU A 103 -11.76 1.20 5.48
C LEU A 103 -12.64 2.31 6.03
N ALA A 104 -13.10 2.14 7.26
CA ALA A 104 -13.86 3.15 7.98
C ALA A 104 -12.92 3.99 8.85
N TYR A 105 -13.05 5.31 8.79
CA TYR A 105 -12.40 6.24 9.70
C TYR A 105 -13.47 6.99 10.51
N ILE A 106 -13.37 6.89 11.83
CA ILE A 106 -14.34 7.44 12.78
C ILE A 106 -13.65 8.51 13.62
N THR A 107 -14.25 9.69 13.66
CA THR A 107 -13.74 10.83 14.44
C THR A 107 -14.89 11.65 14.99
N GLY A 108 -14.67 12.34 16.11
CA GLY A 108 -15.69 13.14 16.79
C GLY A 108 -15.84 12.76 18.26
N SER A 109 -16.84 13.34 18.89
CA SER A 109 -17.17 13.09 20.31
C SER A 109 -18.30 12.07 20.42
N SER A 110 -18.56 11.54 21.62
CA SER A 110 -19.62 10.52 21.85
C SER A 110 -21.02 10.92 21.39
N ASN A 111 -21.29 12.22 21.23
CA ASN A 111 -22.60 12.76 20.87
C ASN A 111 -22.70 13.22 19.41
N ASP A 112 -21.58 13.26 18.68
CA ASP A 112 -21.54 13.71 17.29
C ASP A 112 -20.28 13.15 16.63
N ARG A 113 -20.45 11.99 15.96
CA ARG A 113 -19.38 11.30 15.25
C ARG A 113 -19.56 11.43 13.75
N LEU A 114 -18.44 11.57 13.05
CA LEU A 114 -18.32 11.50 11.60
C LEU A 114 -17.70 10.15 11.24
N TYR A 115 -18.36 9.45 10.33
CA TYR A 115 -17.96 8.15 9.81
C TYR A 115 -17.62 8.31 8.33
N LEU A 116 -16.36 8.15 7.97
CA LEU A 116 -15.92 8.16 6.58
C LEU A 116 -15.62 6.71 6.16
N VAL A 117 -16.42 6.16 5.26
CA VAL A 117 -16.29 4.78 4.78
C VAL A 117 -15.75 4.81 3.36
N PHE A 118 -14.48 4.42 3.20
CA PHE A 118 -13.83 4.33 1.90
C PHE A 118 -13.95 2.92 1.34
N ASP A 119 -14.63 2.79 0.21
CA ASP A 119 -14.64 1.55 -0.55
C ASP A 119 -13.29 1.40 -1.25
N SER A 120 -12.45 0.52 -0.71
CA SER A 120 -11.13 0.22 -1.28
C SER A 120 -11.18 -0.82 -2.39
N GLY A 121 -12.37 -1.10 -2.94
CA GLY A 121 -12.63 -1.99 -4.06
C GLY A 121 -11.65 -1.80 -5.21
N GLY A 122 -10.54 -2.55 -5.16
CA GLY A 122 -9.46 -2.51 -6.14
C GLY A 122 -8.03 -2.56 -5.58
N VAL A 123 -7.76 -2.24 -4.31
CA VAL A 123 -6.35 -2.15 -3.85
C VAL A 123 -5.77 -3.49 -3.38
N ASN A 124 -6.60 -4.37 -2.82
CA ASN A 124 -6.17 -5.69 -2.34
C ASN A 124 -5.68 -6.64 -3.46
N TYR A 125 -5.93 -6.32 -4.74
CA TYR A 125 -5.40 -7.10 -5.86
C TYR A 125 -4.01 -6.60 -6.29
N LEU A 126 -3.74 -5.30 -6.13
CA LEU A 126 -2.47 -4.72 -6.55
C LEU A 126 -1.31 -5.22 -5.69
N VAL A 127 -1.47 -5.29 -4.37
CA VAL A 127 -0.40 -5.75 -3.46
C VAL A 127 0.05 -7.16 -3.76
N THR A 128 -0.90 -8.06 -4.03
CA THR A 128 -0.58 -9.47 -4.30
C THR A 128 0.23 -9.60 -5.60
N TRP A 129 -0.14 -8.87 -6.65
CA TRP A 129 0.62 -8.87 -7.90
C TRP A 129 1.95 -8.11 -7.77
N PHE A 130 1.99 -7.00 -7.03
CA PHE A 130 3.22 -6.26 -6.71
C PHE A 130 4.16 -7.01 -5.76
N GLY A 131 3.72 -8.06 -5.08
CA GLY A 131 4.60 -8.95 -4.34
C GLY A 131 5.03 -10.19 -5.11
N LEU A 132 4.06 -10.86 -5.73
CA LEU A 132 4.29 -12.13 -6.42
C LEU A 132 5.16 -11.96 -7.67
N VAL A 133 4.93 -10.91 -8.47
CA VAL A 133 5.68 -10.67 -9.72
C VAL A 133 7.15 -10.38 -9.46
N PRO A 134 7.54 -9.42 -8.59
CA PRO A 134 8.95 -9.19 -8.31
C PRO A 134 9.61 -10.40 -7.62
N LEU A 135 8.90 -11.14 -6.75
CA LEU A 135 9.44 -12.37 -6.17
C LEU A 135 9.74 -13.42 -7.25
N ALA A 136 8.81 -13.62 -8.18
CA ALA A 136 9.01 -14.52 -9.32
C ALA A 136 10.17 -14.04 -10.21
N LEU A 137 10.30 -12.73 -10.45
CA LEU A 137 11.40 -12.16 -11.23
C LEU A 137 12.76 -12.39 -10.55
N VAL A 138 12.84 -12.21 -9.22
CA VAL A 138 14.06 -12.53 -8.45
C VAL A 138 14.42 -14.01 -8.57
N LEU A 139 13.44 -14.91 -8.44
CA LEU A 139 13.66 -16.35 -8.63
C LEU A 139 14.18 -16.67 -10.03
N VAL A 140 13.65 -16.01 -11.07
CA VAL A 140 14.13 -16.15 -12.45
C VAL A 140 15.58 -15.67 -12.58
N VAL A 141 15.92 -14.51 -12.01
CA VAL A 141 17.30 -13.97 -12.04
C VAL A 141 18.28 -14.91 -11.31
N ILE A 142 17.89 -15.41 -10.13
CA ILE A 142 18.68 -16.39 -9.37
C ILE A 142 18.89 -17.66 -10.19
N TYR A 143 17.83 -18.20 -10.79
CA TYR A 143 17.88 -19.39 -11.62
C TYR A 143 18.79 -19.21 -12.83
N LEU A 144 18.66 -18.10 -13.56
CA LEU A 144 19.51 -17.76 -14.70
C LEU A 144 20.99 -17.59 -14.30
N SER A 145 21.24 -16.98 -13.13
CA SER A 145 22.59 -16.85 -12.59
C SER A 145 23.22 -18.21 -12.28
N LEU A 146 22.49 -19.08 -11.57
CA LEU A 146 22.91 -20.46 -11.26
C LEU A 146 23.15 -21.27 -12.53
N TYR A 147 22.27 -21.14 -13.53
CA TYR A 147 22.40 -21.82 -14.81
C TYR A 147 23.64 -21.38 -15.58
N GLN A 148 23.92 -20.07 -15.62
CA GLN A 148 25.13 -19.55 -16.27
C GLN A 148 26.40 -19.99 -15.53
N ALA A 149 26.38 -19.98 -14.19
CA ALA A 149 27.49 -20.50 -13.39
C ALA A 149 27.73 -21.99 -13.65
N TYR A 150 26.66 -22.80 -13.72
CA TYR A 150 26.75 -24.22 -14.06
C TYR A 150 27.31 -24.43 -15.48
N ARG A 151 26.81 -23.67 -16.46
CA ARG A 151 27.27 -23.74 -17.85
C ARG A 151 28.73 -23.33 -18.02
N VAL A 152 29.22 -22.35 -17.27
CA VAL A 152 30.63 -21.91 -17.31
C VAL A 152 31.55 -22.86 -16.54
N SER A 153 31.03 -23.58 -15.54
CA SER A 153 31.79 -24.59 -14.79
C SER A 153 32.03 -25.90 -15.57
N ARG A 154 31.34 -26.08 -16.70
CA ARG A 154 31.46 -27.23 -17.60
C ARG A 154 32.17 -26.83 -18.88
#